data_AF-A0A1Q7K264-F1
#
_entry.id   AF-A0A1Q7K264-F1
#
_cell.length_a   1.000
_cell.length_b   1.000
_cell.length_c   1.000
_cell.angle_alpha   90.00
_cell.angle_beta   90.00
_cell.angle_gamma   90.00
#
_symmetry.space_group_name_H-M   'P 1'
#
loop_
_entity.id
_entity.type
_entity.pdbx_description
1 polymer ?
#
loop_
_entity_poly.entity_id
_entity_poly.type
_entity_poly.pdbx_seq_one_letter_code
_entity_poly.pdbx_strand_id
1 'polypeptide(L)'
;MPSDALGSTYGFGAAGTGGLGTYAMAFNPARNSLFLGGHPYEQRVAELAIPSSLAGTPTATALQNLIDPLEGRLSSINPSDPNSKVIGSALVYNNQLFIGAFSYYDGAGTQTKSEFVRPLNLSTTGQVIGPVNIGSNYPGWVDKYAALIPAEWQSAFGGPVMAGGTLGAINSLQSWGPSASVFNPADVATGSPAPAMVVLGYPYGHPLADTTTGNQYLSQADFITGMVFPAGTRTVLFFGKHGTGNYCYGTGGTSGDCYDPDDNSKGIHSYPYRSQVWAYDANDLIAVKNGLKQSYEVMPYAVWQLDAPVVDIQGVAYDPATQRLYVSQVYAENTRPLIRVYQVTP
;
A
#
# COMPACT_ATOMS: atom_id res chain seq x y z
N MET A 1 -3.23 -18.99 5.01
CA MET A 1 -2.41 -19.01 3.79
C MET A 1 -1.83 -20.39 3.55
N PRO A 2 -1.42 -20.75 2.32
CA PRO A 2 -0.59 -21.94 2.08
C PRO A 2 0.63 -21.98 3.02
N SER A 3 0.96 -23.16 3.54
CA SER A 3 2.08 -23.37 4.48
C SER A 3 3.44 -23.61 3.79
N ASP A 4 3.43 -24.00 2.53
CA ASP A 4 4.61 -24.53 1.85
C ASP A 4 5.45 -23.44 1.17
N ALA A 5 6.70 -23.78 0.87
CA ALA A 5 7.62 -22.98 0.05
C ALA A 5 7.12 -22.91 -1.40
N LEU A 6 6.17 -22.02 -1.67
CA LEU A 6 5.56 -21.80 -3.00
C LEU A 6 6.54 -21.14 -3.98
N GLY A 7 7.66 -21.77 -4.30
CA GLY A 7 8.70 -21.17 -5.16
C GLY A 7 9.56 -20.10 -4.46
N SER A 8 9.51 -20.02 -3.14
CA SER A 8 10.32 -19.13 -2.30
C SER A 8 10.76 -19.85 -1.03
N THR A 9 11.98 -19.56 -0.55
CA THR A 9 12.56 -20.13 0.68
C THR A 9 11.64 -19.99 1.89
N TYR A 10 10.99 -18.84 2.04
CA TYR A 10 10.16 -18.50 3.20
C TYR A 10 8.65 -18.65 2.94
N GLY A 11 8.24 -18.83 1.68
CA GLY A 11 6.82 -18.87 1.31
C GLY A 11 6.07 -17.63 1.81
N PHE A 12 4.97 -17.88 2.52
CA PHE A 12 4.22 -16.86 3.28
C PHE A 12 4.48 -16.90 4.79
N GLY A 13 5.41 -17.74 5.25
CA GLY A 13 5.90 -17.66 6.61
C GLY A 13 6.52 -16.27 6.79
N ALA A 14 6.00 -15.49 7.73
CA ALA A 14 6.43 -14.10 7.93
C ALA A 14 6.23 -13.16 6.71
N ALA A 15 5.17 -13.37 5.90
CA ALA A 15 4.79 -12.36 4.90
C ALA A 15 4.57 -11.00 5.59
N GLY A 16 5.35 -10.02 5.15
CA GLY A 16 5.54 -8.66 5.67
C GLY A 16 5.83 -8.46 7.17
N THR A 17 6.70 -9.29 7.71
CA THR A 17 7.39 -8.98 8.96
C THR A 17 8.39 -7.82 8.80
N GLY A 18 8.68 -7.10 9.89
CA GLY A 18 9.76 -6.12 9.95
C GLY A 18 9.43 -4.73 9.42
N GLY A 19 8.16 -4.35 9.32
CA GLY A 19 7.74 -2.99 8.93
C GLY A 19 8.09 -2.61 7.48
N LEU A 20 8.56 -3.57 6.68
CA LEU A 20 8.97 -3.36 5.30
C LEU A 20 7.77 -3.48 4.36
N GLY A 21 7.06 -2.37 4.16
CA GLY A 21 6.29 -2.13 2.93
C GLY A 21 5.02 -2.94 2.71
N THR A 22 4.22 -2.47 1.77
CA THR A 22 3.05 -3.11 1.20
C THR A 22 3.41 -4.32 0.35
N TYR A 23 2.71 -5.44 0.52
CA TYR A 23 3.02 -6.66 -0.24
C TYR A 23 2.06 -6.83 -1.41
N ALA A 24 2.21 -5.98 -2.43
CA ALA A 24 1.66 -6.17 -3.77
C ALA A 24 0.30 -6.90 -3.79
N MET A 25 -0.66 -6.35 -3.03
CA MET A 25 -1.96 -6.97 -2.87
C MET A 25 -2.93 -6.39 -3.89
N ALA A 26 -3.44 -7.24 -4.79
CA ALA A 26 -4.38 -6.81 -5.83
C ALA A 26 -5.43 -7.88 -6.11
N PHE A 27 -6.67 -7.46 -6.38
CA PHE A 27 -7.73 -8.37 -6.83
C PHE A 27 -7.62 -8.60 -8.34
N ASN A 28 -7.69 -9.85 -8.76
CA ASN A 28 -7.76 -10.22 -10.17
C ASN A 28 -9.19 -10.64 -10.54
N PRO A 29 -9.97 -9.77 -11.19
CA PRO A 29 -11.35 -10.08 -11.56
C PRO A 29 -11.46 -11.21 -12.59
N ALA A 30 -10.43 -11.45 -13.41
CA ALA A 30 -10.48 -12.46 -14.47
C ALA A 30 -10.46 -13.90 -13.92
N ARG A 31 -9.96 -14.10 -12.69
CA ARG A 31 -9.81 -15.43 -12.06
C ARG A 31 -10.46 -15.51 -10.68
N ASN A 32 -11.07 -14.42 -10.19
CA ASN A 32 -11.57 -14.31 -8.82
C ASN A 32 -10.49 -14.74 -7.80
N SER A 33 -9.34 -14.08 -7.88
CA SER A 33 -8.11 -14.44 -7.16
C SER A 33 -7.45 -13.18 -6.61
N LEU A 34 -6.45 -13.37 -5.76
CA LEU A 34 -5.63 -12.29 -5.20
C LEU A 34 -4.17 -12.47 -5.61
N PHE A 35 -3.55 -11.40 -6.11
CA PHE A 35 -2.10 -11.28 -6.05
C PHE A 35 -1.70 -10.87 -4.64
N LEU A 36 -0.60 -11.43 -4.14
CA LEU A 36 -0.05 -11.09 -2.84
C LEU A 36 1.45 -11.35 -2.79
N GLY A 37 2.19 -10.43 -2.16
CA GLY A 37 3.60 -10.61 -1.86
C GLY A 37 3.86 -11.64 -0.74
N GLY A 38 5.01 -12.32 -0.85
CA GLY A 38 5.51 -13.25 0.16
C GLY A 38 6.39 -12.55 1.21
N HIS A 39 7.50 -13.20 1.58
CA HIS A 39 8.42 -12.68 2.58
C HIS A 39 9.21 -11.41 2.11
N PRO A 40 9.43 -10.42 2.99
CA PRO A 40 10.18 -9.18 2.70
C PRO A 40 11.54 -9.38 2.06
N TYR A 41 12.29 -10.39 2.50
CA TYR A 41 13.66 -10.57 2.00
C TYR A 41 13.71 -11.15 0.58
N GLU A 42 12.61 -11.70 0.11
CA GLU A 42 12.55 -12.38 -1.19
C GLU A 42 11.93 -11.49 -2.27
N GLN A 43 11.07 -10.53 -1.90
CA GLN A 43 10.43 -9.61 -2.84
C GLN A 43 9.70 -10.34 -3.99
N ARG A 44 8.92 -11.36 -3.63
CA ARG A 44 8.19 -12.22 -4.58
C ARG A 44 6.69 -12.06 -4.46
N VAL A 45 5.98 -12.30 -5.56
CA VAL A 45 4.51 -12.23 -5.65
C VAL A 45 3.96 -13.54 -6.19
N ALA A 46 2.83 -13.98 -5.63
CA ALA A 46 2.06 -15.15 -6.03
C ALA A 46 0.64 -14.74 -6.41
N GLU A 47 -0.09 -15.65 -7.08
CA GLU A 47 -1.54 -15.54 -7.27
C GLU A 47 -2.22 -16.66 -6.46
N LEU A 48 -3.21 -16.29 -5.66
CA LEU A 48 -3.95 -17.19 -4.77
C LEU A 48 -5.43 -17.23 -5.15
N ALA A 49 -6.00 -18.44 -5.21
CA ALA A 49 -7.43 -18.62 -5.37
C ALA A 49 -8.15 -18.15 -4.10
N ILE A 50 -9.24 -17.40 -4.28
CA ILE A 50 -10.16 -17.11 -3.18
C ILE A 50 -11.01 -18.38 -2.93
N PRO A 51 -11.04 -18.91 -1.69
CA PRO A 51 -11.88 -20.06 -1.37
C PRO A 51 -13.36 -19.82 -1.71
N SER A 52 -14.02 -20.84 -2.28
CA SER A 52 -15.44 -20.75 -2.66
C SER A 52 -16.37 -20.54 -1.47
N SER A 53 -15.98 -21.02 -0.28
CA SER A 53 -16.60 -20.70 1.00
C SER A 53 -15.61 -19.92 1.85
N LEU A 54 -16.08 -18.81 2.43
CA LEU A 54 -15.32 -17.96 3.35
C LEU A 54 -15.67 -18.23 4.82
N ALA A 55 -16.48 -19.26 5.10
CA ALA A 55 -16.86 -19.62 6.47
C ALA A 55 -15.64 -20.13 7.27
N GLY A 56 -15.46 -19.60 8.48
CA GLY A 56 -14.33 -19.98 9.34
C GLY A 56 -13.01 -19.35 8.88
N THR A 57 -11.97 -20.16 8.70
CA THR A 57 -10.63 -19.71 8.27
C THR A 57 -10.07 -20.67 7.21
N PRO A 58 -10.67 -20.69 6.00
CA PRO A 58 -10.24 -21.60 4.95
C PRO A 58 -8.84 -21.22 4.43
N THR A 59 -8.08 -22.23 4.03
CA THR A 59 -6.77 -22.04 3.41
C THR A 59 -6.93 -21.80 1.91
N ALA A 60 -6.44 -20.64 1.44
CA ALA A 60 -6.31 -20.35 0.01
C ALA A 60 -5.30 -21.31 -0.66
N THR A 61 -5.49 -21.56 -1.96
CA THR A 61 -4.57 -22.38 -2.77
C THR A 61 -3.80 -21.50 -3.73
N ALA A 62 -2.52 -21.78 -3.96
CA ALA A 62 -1.75 -21.07 -4.98
C ALA A 62 -2.23 -21.46 -6.39
N LEU A 63 -2.59 -20.45 -7.19
CA LEU A 63 -2.78 -20.59 -8.63
C LEU A 63 -1.47 -20.38 -9.39
N GLN A 64 -0.61 -19.52 -8.86
CA GLN A 64 0.73 -19.26 -9.37
C GLN A 64 1.69 -19.11 -8.19
N ASN A 65 2.88 -19.71 -8.29
CA ASN A 65 3.90 -19.67 -7.25
C ASN A 65 4.48 -18.27 -7.05
N LEU A 66 5.12 -18.05 -5.90
CA LEU A 66 5.93 -16.87 -5.62
C LEU A 66 7.11 -16.81 -6.59
N ILE A 67 7.12 -15.78 -7.42
CA ILE A 67 8.23 -15.47 -8.33
C ILE A 67 8.66 -14.03 -8.15
N ASP A 68 9.88 -13.69 -8.60
CA ASP A 68 10.29 -12.29 -8.73
C ASP A 68 9.45 -11.65 -9.85
N PRO A 69 8.52 -10.75 -9.52
CA PRO A 69 7.61 -10.22 -10.53
C PRO A 69 8.27 -9.19 -11.44
N LEU A 70 9.47 -8.71 -11.10
CA LEU A 70 10.18 -7.66 -11.83
C LEU A 70 11.36 -8.20 -12.65
N GLU A 71 11.58 -9.53 -12.66
CA GLU A 71 12.63 -10.21 -13.41
C GLU A 71 14.03 -9.64 -13.12
N GLY A 72 14.35 -9.42 -11.84
CA GLY A 72 15.63 -8.88 -11.38
C GLY A 72 15.77 -7.37 -11.53
N ARG A 73 14.73 -6.65 -11.98
CA ARG A 73 14.79 -5.21 -12.24
C ARG A 73 14.46 -4.34 -11.03
N LEU A 74 14.20 -4.90 -9.84
CA LEU A 74 13.84 -4.11 -8.66
C LEU A 74 14.86 -3.01 -8.34
N SER A 75 16.16 -3.30 -8.40
CA SER A 75 17.21 -2.30 -8.14
C SER A 75 17.23 -1.14 -9.15
N SER A 76 16.60 -1.29 -10.32
CA SER A 76 16.61 -0.25 -11.35
C SER A 76 15.77 0.99 -11.03
N ILE A 77 14.94 0.96 -9.97
CA ILE A 77 14.20 2.13 -9.49
C ILE A 77 15.12 3.23 -8.93
N ASN A 78 16.26 2.82 -8.35
CA ASN A 78 17.31 3.70 -7.84
C ASN A 78 18.66 2.96 -7.88
N PRO A 79 19.30 2.85 -9.07
CA PRO A 79 20.45 1.97 -9.29
C PRO A 79 21.71 2.34 -8.51
N SER A 80 21.86 3.62 -8.15
CA SER A 80 23.03 4.14 -7.44
C SER A 80 22.93 3.99 -5.92
N ASP A 81 21.74 3.72 -5.40
CA ASP A 81 21.49 3.65 -3.97
C ASP A 81 21.70 2.21 -3.45
N PRO A 82 22.63 2.00 -2.50
CA PRO A 82 22.94 0.66 -1.98
C PRO A 82 21.89 0.10 -1.02
N ASN A 83 20.93 0.91 -0.59
CA ASN A 83 19.92 0.49 0.39
C ASN A 83 18.92 -0.52 -0.20
N SER A 84 18.21 -1.23 0.66
CA SER A 84 17.20 -2.21 0.25
C SER A 84 16.08 -1.55 -0.57
N LYS A 85 15.67 -2.24 -1.63
CA LYS A 85 14.50 -1.88 -2.45
C LYS A 85 13.36 -2.83 -2.13
N VAL A 86 12.14 -2.32 -2.15
CA VAL A 86 10.95 -3.03 -1.67
C VAL A 86 9.84 -2.83 -2.70
N ILE A 87 9.16 -3.90 -3.05
CA ILE A 87 7.88 -3.88 -3.75
C ILE A 87 6.87 -3.23 -2.82
N GLY A 88 6.06 -2.32 -3.34
CA GLY A 88 5.00 -1.66 -2.62
C GLY A 88 3.63 -2.02 -3.19
N SER A 89 3.09 -1.13 -4.01
CA SER A 89 1.74 -1.27 -4.55
C SER A 89 1.60 -2.41 -5.55
N ALA A 90 0.40 -2.96 -5.68
CA ALA A 90 0.00 -3.70 -6.87
C ALA A 90 -1.42 -3.34 -7.29
N LEU A 91 -1.68 -3.43 -8.59
CA LEU A 91 -3.00 -3.17 -9.16
C LEU A 91 -3.20 -4.00 -10.42
N VAL A 92 -4.38 -4.59 -10.56
CA VAL A 92 -4.81 -5.19 -11.83
C VAL A 92 -5.63 -4.15 -12.61
N TYR A 93 -5.18 -3.84 -13.83
CA TYR A 93 -5.89 -2.95 -14.75
C TYR A 93 -5.68 -3.43 -16.18
N ASN A 94 -6.73 -3.43 -17.01
CA ASN A 94 -6.71 -3.89 -18.40
C ASN A 94 -5.97 -5.22 -18.63
N ASN A 95 -6.21 -6.20 -17.75
CA ASN A 95 -5.60 -7.53 -17.82
C ASN A 95 -4.07 -7.53 -17.73
N GLN A 96 -3.51 -6.53 -17.04
CA GLN A 96 -2.10 -6.42 -16.68
C GLN A 96 -1.95 -6.18 -15.17
N LEU A 97 -0.80 -6.57 -14.63
CA LEU A 97 -0.41 -6.33 -13.25
C LEU A 97 0.58 -5.17 -13.20
N PHE A 98 0.19 -4.08 -12.56
CA PHE A 98 1.03 -2.93 -12.25
C PHE A 98 1.60 -3.11 -10.86
N ILE A 99 2.88 -2.78 -10.69
CA ILE A 99 3.61 -2.96 -9.43
C ILE A 99 4.42 -1.70 -9.16
N GLY A 100 4.20 -1.07 -8.01
CA GLY A 100 5.04 -0.01 -7.47
C GLY A 100 6.18 -0.58 -6.65
N ALA A 101 7.29 0.14 -6.59
CA ALA A 101 8.44 -0.20 -5.77
C ALA A 101 9.17 1.04 -5.28
N PHE A 102 9.85 0.91 -4.15
CA PHE A 102 10.50 2.03 -3.45
C PHE A 102 11.84 1.65 -2.86
N SER A 103 12.71 2.64 -2.69
CA SER A 103 13.88 2.50 -1.84
C SER A 103 13.50 2.69 -0.39
N TYR A 104 13.82 1.72 0.47
CA TYR A 104 13.49 1.76 1.89
C TYR A 104 14.13 2.96 2.59
N TYR A 105 15.36 3.27 2.22
CA TYR A 105 16.11 4.42 2.74
C TYR A 105 16.85 5.10 1.59
N ASP A 106 16.40 6.27 1.19
CA ASP A 106 17.00 7.08 0.13
C ASP A 106 17.31 8.48 0.64
N GLY A 107 18.25 8.57 1.59
CA GLY A 107 18.63 9.84 2.21
C GLY A 107 19.18 10.88 1.23
N ALA A 108 19.61 10.46 0.04
CA ALA A 108 20.08 11.33 -1.01
C ALA A 108 18.94 11.80 -1.96
N GLY A 109 17.73 11.23 -1.85
CA GLY A 109 16.60 11.56 -2.71
C GLY A 109 16.85 11.26 -4.19
N THR A 110 17.57 10.19 -4.50
CA THR A 110 17.99 9.87 -5.87
C THR A 110 17.00 8.98 -6.63
N GLN A 111 16.01 8.38 -5.96
CA GLN A 111 14.97 7.61 -6.64
C GLN A 111 14.11 8.53 -7.51
N THR A 112 13.93 8.15 -8.77
CA THR A 112 13.13 8.93 -9.75
C THR A 112 12.00 8.13 -10.38
N LYS A 113 11.99 6.81 -10.18
CA LYS A 113 11.07 5.86 -10.82
C LYS A 113 10.54 4.86 -9.79
N SER A 114 9.39 4.26 -10.04
CA SER A 114 8.77 3.31 -9.09
C SER A 114 7.91 2.24 -9.78
N GLU A 115 7.33 2.53 -10.94
CA GLU A 115 6.24 1.71 -11.48
C GLU A 115 6.66 0.79 -12.62
N PHE A 116 6.20 -0.45 -12.53
CA PHE A 116 6.36 -1.49 -13.52
C PHE A 116 4.99 -2.00 -13.97
N VAL A 117 4.96 -2.63 -15.14
CA VAL A 117 3.80 -3.38 -15.62
C VAL A 117 4.22 -4.69 -16.26
N ARG A 118 3.37 -5.71 -16.12
CA ARG A 118 3.58 -7.03 -16.70
C ARG A 118 2.27 -7.79 -16.96
N PRO A 119 2.30 -8.93 -17.68
CA PRO A 119 1.15 -9.82 -17.79
C PRO A 119 0.72 -10.42 -16.44
N LEU A 120 -0.58 -10.74 -16.31
CA LEU A 120 -1.12 -11.42 -15.11
C LEU A 120 -0.57 -12.84 -14.91
N ASN A 121 -0.17 -13.51 -15.99
CA ASN A 121 0.51 -14.79 -15.89
C ASN A 121 1.95 -14.55 -15.40
N LEU A 122 2.17 -14.86 -14.13
CA LEU A 122 3.42 -14.69 -13.43
C LEU A 122 4.56 -15.52 -14.04
N SER A 123 4.25 -16.61 -14.78
CA SER A 123 5.25 -17.39 -15.50
C SER A 123 5.71 -16.76 -16.83
N THR A 124 5.01 -15.73 -17.33
CA THR A 124 5.43 -15.02 -18.54
C THR A 124 6.62 -14.14 -18.20
N THR A 125 7.74 -14.39 -18.90
CA THR A 125 9.01 -13.67 -18.73
C THR A 125 9.32 -12.80 -19.95
N GLY A 126 10.21 -11.81 -19.79
CA GLY A 126 10.66 -10.92 -20.85
C GLY A 126 9.63 -9.85 -21.24
N GLN A 127 8.57 -9.68 -20.45
CA GLN A 127 7.47 -8.75 -20.72
C GLN A 127 7.21 -7.76 -19.58
N VAL A 128 8.12 -7.65 -18.62
CA VAL A 128 8.11 -6.55 -17.64
C VAL A 128 8.58 -5.27 -18.33
N ILE A 129 7.74 -4.24 -18.27
CA ILE A 129 8.03 -2.87 -18.71
C ILE A 129 8.24 -2.01 -17.46
N GLY A 130 9.19 -1.08 -17.53
CA GLY A 130 9.53 -0.18 -16.43
C GLY A 130 10.95 -0.43 -15.87
N PRO A 131 11.33 0.31 -14.82
CA PRO A 131 10.48 1.23 -14.08
C PRO A 131 10.27 2.53 -14.83
N VAL A 132 9.13 3.18 -14.58
CA VAL A 132 8.83 4.53 -15.06
C VAL A 132 8.58 5.46 -13.88
N ASN A 133 8.58 6.75 -14.17
CA ASN A 133 8.22 7.81 -13.24
C ASN A 133 6.71 8.09 -13.34
N ILE A 134 6.06 8.40 -12.22
CA ILE A 134 4.65 8.80 -12.14
C ILE A 134 4.56 10.19 -11.54
N GLY A 135 4.18 11.17 -12.35
CA GLY A 135 4.14 12.57 -11.94
C GLY A 135 5.50 13.14 -11.53
N SER A 136 5.48 14.36 -10.99
CA SER A 136 6.71 15.10 -10.67
C SER A 136 7.21 14.95 -9.24
N ASN A 137 6.39 14.37 -8.36
CA ASN A 137 6.77 14.21 -6.95
C ASN A 137 7.80 13.09 -6.79
N TYR A 138 8.48 13.10 -5.64
CA TYR A 138 9.32 11.98 -5.25
C TYR A 138 8.48 10.68 -5.23
N PRO A 139 9.01 9.55 -5.75
CA PRO A 139 8.28 8.27 -5.86
C PRO A 139 7.57 7.79 -4.58
N GLY A 140 8.06 8.15 -3.40
CA GLY A 140 7.41 7.91 -2.11
C GLY A 140 5.99 8.47 -1.94
N TRP A 141 5.47 9.22 -2.92
CA TRP A 141 4.09 9.71 -2.99
C TRP A 141 3.15 8.81 -3.80
N VAL A 142 3.65 7.75 -4.44
CA VAL A 142 2.86 6.90 -5.36
C VAL A 142 3.19 5.40 -5.28
N ASP A 143 4.24 5.02 -4.56
CA ASP A 143 4.83 3.68 -4.63
C ASP A 143 4.21 2.62 -3.70
N LYS A 144 3.38 2.98 -2.70
CA LYS A 144 2.95 2.05 -1.63
C LYS A 144 1.61 1.40 -1.90
N TYR A 145 0.62 2.12 -2.39
CA TYR A 145 -0.71 1.58 -2.61
C TYR A 145 -1.36 2.19 -3.86
N ALA A 146 -2.32 1.48 -4.44
CA ALA A 146 -3.05 1.92 -5.62
C ALA A 146 -4.49 1.39 -5.59
N ALA A 147 -5.39 2.13 -6.23
CA ALA A 147 -6.81 1.77 -6.33
C ALA A 147 -7.38 2.16 -7.69
N LEU A 148 -8.33 1.37 -8.18
CA LEU A 148 -9.20 1.77 -9.28
C LEU A 148 -10.09 2.93 -8.83
N ILE A 149 -10.31 3.90 -9.71
CA ILE A 149 -11.37 4.89 -9.58
C ILE A 149 -12.66 4.26 -10.15
N PRO A 150 -13.77 4.21 -9.38
CA PRO A 150 -15.06 3.73 -9.87
C PRO A 150 -15.51 4.49 -11.13
N ALA A 151 -16.18 3.80 -12.05
CA ALA A 151 -16.52 4.33 -13.36
C ALA A 151 -17.27 5.67 -13.30
N GLU A 152 -18.17 5.82 -12.32
CA GLU A 152 -18.94 7.02 -12.04
C GLU A 152 -18.08 8.25 -11.67
N TRP A 153 -16.85 8.04 -11.22
CA TRP A 153 -15.92 9.09 -10.80
C TRP A 153 -14.78 9.34 -11.80
N GLN A 154 -14.51 8.42 -12.73
CA GLN A 154 -13.35 8.52 -13.64
C GLN A 154 -13.34 9.80 -14.48
N SER A 155 -14.50 10.25 -14.96
CA SER A 155 -14.60 11.49 -15.74
C SER A 155 -14.24 12.72 -14.88
N ALA A 156 -14.74 12.77 -13.64
CA ALA A 156 -14.46 13.87 -12.72
C ALA A 156 -12.98 13.90 -12.31
N PHE A 157 -12.36 12.75 -12.05
CA PHE A 157 -10.93 12.64 -11.74
C PHE A 157 -10.03 12.75 -12.97
N GLY A 158 -10.54 12.50 -14.18
CA GLY A 158 -9.76 12.56 -15.42
C GLY A 158 -8.80 11.38 -15.59
N GLY A 159 -9.07 10.25 -14.92
CA GLY A 159 -8.23 9.07 -14.99
C GLY A 159 -8.87 7.86 -14.31
N PRO A 160 -8.39 6.64 -14.62
CA PRO A 160 -8.98 5.39 -14.13
C PRO A 160 -8.40 4.91 -12.80
N VAL A 161 -7.27 5.45 -12.36
CA VAL A 161 -6.50 4.93 -11.21
C VAL A 161 -5.95 6.05 -10.35
N MET A 162 -5.86 5.80 -9.06
CA MET A 162 -5.02 6.56 -8.14
C MET A 162 -3.91 5.68 -7.57
N ALA A 163 -2.73 6.25 -7.40
CA ALA A 163 -1.63 5.67 -6.63
C ALA A 163 -1.21 6.63 -5.52
N GLY A 164 -0.66 6.08 -4.45
CA GLY A 164 -0.30 6.85 -3.28
C GLY A 164 0.83 6.23 -2.47
N GLY A 165 1.44 7.09 -1.68
CA GLY A 165 2.52 6.76 -0.77
C GLY A 165 2.59 7.79 0.35
N THR A 166 3.21 7.43 1.45
CA THR A 166 3.23 8.25 2.65
C THR A 166 4.26 7.73 3.61
N LEU A 167 4.82 8.57 4.48
CA LEU A 167 5.67 8.16 5.60
C LEU A 167 6.77 7.14 5.24
N GLY A 168 8.01 7.60 5.13
CA GLY A 168 9.14 6.71 4.97
C GLY A 168 10.35 7.21 5.74
N ALA A 169 11.47 6.51 5.60
CA ALA A 169 12.64 6.77 6.42
C ALA A 169 13.19 8.20 6.28
N ILE A 170 12.92 8.84 5.14
CA ILE A 170 13.29 10.24 4.87
C ILE A 170 12.02 11.08 4.84
N ASN A 171 11.73 11.68 5.98
CA ASN A 171 10.47 12.40 6.21
C ASN A 171 10.28 13.63 5.31
N SER A 172 11.36 14.24 4.81
CA SER A 172 11.29 15.42 3.94
C SER A 172 10.90 15.10 2.49
N LEU A 173 10.95 13.83 2.08
CA LEU A 173 10.68 13.41 0.69
C LEU A 173 9.26 12.89 0.47
N GLN A 174 8.51 12.58 1.53
CA GLN A 174 7.25 11.84 1.44
C GLN A 174 6.09 12.61 2.06
N SER A 175 4.86 12.21 1.74
CA SER A 175 3.67 12.80 2.31
C SER A 175 3.57 12.49 3.82
N TRP A 176 3.23 13.49 4.62
CA TRP A 176 2.95 13.43 6.06
C TRP A 176 1.45 13.16 6.30
N GLY A 177 1.03 11.94 5.95
CA GLY A 177 -0.37 11.54 5.85
C GLY A 177 -0.65 10.89 4.49
N PRO A 178 -1.80 10.23 4.29
CA PRO A 178 -2.13 9.57 3.04
C PRO A 178 -1.96 10.51 1.84
N SER A 179 -1.55 9.98 0.69
CA SER A 179 -1.55 10.74 -0.56
C SER A 179 -2.25 9.96 -1.66
N ALA A 180 -2.71 10.68 -2.67
CA ALA A 180 -3.29 10.10 -3.87
C ALA A 180 -2.98 10.98 -5.07
N SER A 181 -2.48 10.35 -6.12
CA SER A 181 -2.25 10.95 -7.43
C SER A 181 -2.99 10.15 -8.50
N VAL A 182 -3.82 10.85 -9.28
CA VAL A 182 -4.55 10.26 -10.42
C VAL A 182 -3.59 10.12 -11.59
N PHE A 183 -3.52 8.95 -12.21
CA PHE A 183 -2.74 8.71 -13.43
C PHE A 183 -3.41 7.66 -14.32
N ASN A 184 -2.92 7.50 -15.55
CA ASN A 184 -3.37 6.46 -16.46
C ASN A 184 -2.33 5.32 -16.53
N PRO A 185 -2.64 4.10 -16.07
CA PRO A 185 -1.70 2.98 -16.14
C PRO A 185 -1.29 2.61 -17.58
N ALA A 186 -2.10 2.94 -18.59
CA ALA A 186 -1.72 2.73 -19.98
C ALA A 186 -0.43 3.48 -20.37
N ASP A 187 -0.15 4.62 -19.73
CA ASP A 187 1.08 5.38 -19.98
C ASP A 187 2.32 4.64 -19.45
N VAL A 188 2.19 3.90 -18.33
CA VAL A 188 3.26 3.02 -17.81
C VAL A 188 3.59 1.91 -18.80
N ALA A 189 2.57 1.35 -19.47
CA ALA A 189 2.74 0.31 -20.47
C ALA A 189 3.46 0.78 -21.74
N THR A 190 3.65 2.08 -21.93
CA THR A 190 4.50 2.63 -23.00
C THR A 190 5.99 2.63 -22.65
N GLY A 191 6.35 2.40 -21.38
CA GLY A 191 7.73 2.53 -20.87
C GLY A 191 8.21 3.98 -20.72
N SER A 192 7.31 4.96 -20.87
CA SER A 192 7.60 6.39 -20.70
C SER A 192 7.09 6.90 -19.34
N PRO A 193 7.58 8.06 -18.85
CA PRO A 193 6.99 8.71 -17.68
C PRO A 193 5.48 8.91 -17.85
N ALA A 194 4.70 8.53 -16.84
CA ALA A 194 3.27 8.74 -16.82
C ALA A 194 2.94 10.06 -16.12
N PRO A 195 2.18 10.97 -16.75
CA PRO A 195 1.66 12.14 -16.06
C PRO A 195 0.75 11.73 -14.89
N ALA A 196 0.83 12.46 -13.79
CA ALA A 196 -0.05 12.27 -12.65
C ALA A 196 -0.49 13.60 -12.05
N MET A 197 -1.69 13.62 -11.49
CA MET A 197 -2.27 14.77 -10.79
C MET A 197 -2.47 14.45 -9.32
N VAL A 198 -1.76 15.16 -8.45
CA VAL A 198 -1.93 15.03 -6.99
C VAL A 198 -3.31 15.58 -6.61
N VAL A 199 -4.11 14.74 -5.95
CA VAL A 199 -5.45 15.11 -5.44
C VAL A 199 -5.55 15.03 -3.92
N LEU A 200 -4.56 14.41 -3.27
CA LEU A 200 -4.41 14.36 -1.83
C LEU A 200 -2.92 14.26 -1.47
N GLY A 201 -2.50 14.96 -0.43
CA GLY A 201 -1.21 14.71 0.21
C GLY A 201 -0.64 15.93 0.92
N TYR A 202 0.28 15.65 1.84
CA TYR A 202 0.68 16.52 2.94
C TYR A 202 2.19 16.77 2.86
N PRO A 203 2.65 17.86 2.23
CA PRO A 203 4.06 18.12 2.07
C PRO A 203 4.73 18.39 3.42
N TYR A 204 6.06 18.30 3.45
CA TYR A 204 6.83 18.64 4.64
C TYR A 204 6.47 20.03 5.17
N GLY A 205 6.18 20.15 6.47
CA GLY A 205 5.69 21.37 7.10
C GLY A 205 4.16 21.54 7.10
N HIS A 206 3.42 20.68 6.40
CA HIS A 206 1.95 20.65 6.39
C HIS A 206 1.42 19.24 6.69
N PRO A 207 1.75 18.64 7.85
CA PRO A 207 1.28 17.31 8.20
C PRO A 207 -0.24 17.30 8.40
N LEU A 208 -0.88 16.15 8.17
CA LEU A 208 -2.32 15.95 8.40
C LEU A 208 -2.75 16.31 9.84
N ALA A 209 -1.87 16.11 10.82
CA ALA A 209 -2.07 16.54 12.20
C ALA A 209 -0.72 16.80 12.90
N ASP A 210 -0.77 17.38 14.10
CA ASP A 210 0.38 17.41 14.99
C ASP A 210 0.82 15.97 15.31
N THR A 211 2.04 15.62 14.93
CA THR A 211 2.57 14.27 15.10
C THR A 211 3.38 14.10 16.38
N THR A 212 3.53 15.14 17.20
CA THR A 212 4.26 15.08 18.47
C THR A 212 3.39 14.51 19.60
N THR A 213 2.10 14.86 19.58
CA THR A 213 1.11 14.43 20.57
C THR A 213 0.15 13.40 19.96
N GLY A 214 -0.22 12.39 20.74
CA GLY A 214 -1.20 11.39 20.34
C GLY A 214 -2.50 12.03 19.86
N ASN A 215 -2.98 11.61 18.70
CA ASN A 215 -4.19 12.12 18.07
C ASN A 215 -4.87 10.98 17.26
N GLN A 216 -5.95 11.28 16.55
CA GLN A 216 -6.71 10.26 15.80
C GLN A 216 -6.36 10.19 14.30
N TYR A 217 -5.56 11.13 13.79
CA TYR A 217 -5.40 11.36 12.35
C TYR A 217 -4.05 10.91 11.82
N LEU A 218 -2.96 11.21 12.51
CA LEU A 218 -1.62 10.90 12.03
C LEU A 218 -0.63 10.74 13.18
N SER A 219 0.16 9.67 13.14
CA SER A 219 1.41 9.55 13.89
C SER A 219 2.58 9.32 12.94
N GLN A 220 3.80 9.67 13.35
CA GLN A 220 5.01 9.35 12.58
C GLN A 220 5.30 7.85 12.52
N ALA A 221 4.74 7.05 13.44
CA ALA A 221 4.83 5.58 13.38
C ALA A 221 3.69 4.93 12.58
N ASP A 222 2.81 5.73 11.95
CA ASP A 222 1.74 5.18 11.13
C ASP A 222 2.33 4.43 9.93
N PHE A 223 1.64 3.36 9.55
CA PHE A 223 2.03 2.53 8.43
C PHE A 223 0.83 2.29 7.53
N ILE A 224 0.71 3.11 6.47
CA ILE A 224 -0.46 3.14 5.58
C ILE A 224 -0.14 2.37 4.29
N THR A 225 -0.93 1.34 4.03
CA THR A 225 -0.59 0.26 3.11
C THR A 225 -1.72 -0.10 2.15
N GLY A 226 -2.91 0.45 2.33
CA GLY A 226 -4.05 0.16 1.46
C GLY A 226 -4.74 1.43 1.02
N MET A 227 -5.28 1.39 -0.19
CA MET A 227 -6.23 2.38 -0.69
C MET A 227 -7.34 1.64 -1.43
N VAL A 228 -8.59 2.04 -1.18
CA VAL A 228 -9.75 1.55 -1.93
C VAL A 228 -10.72 2.70 -2.14
N PHE A 229 -11.29 2.79 -3.34
CA PHE A 229 -12.40 3.67 -3.64
C PHE A 229 -13.61 2.80 -3.99
N PRO A 230 -14.51 2.51 -3.02
CA PRO A 230 -15.62 1.60 -3.25
C PRO A 230 -16.64 2.18 -4.25
N ALA A 231 -17.00 1.35 -5.22
CA ALA A 231 -18.02 1.69 -6.22
C ALA A 231 -19.37 1.98 -5.57
N GLY A 232 -20.12 2.93 -6.11
CA GLY A 232 -21.40 3.40 -5.57
C GLY A 232 -21.26 4.39 -4.42
N THR A 233 -20.05 4.76 -4.01
CA THR A 233 -19.82 5.67 -2.88
C THR A 233 -19.05 6.92 -3.31
N ARG A 234 -19.00 7.92 -2.42
CA ARG A 234 -18.10 9.09 -2.55
C ARG A 234 -16.88 9.00 -1.65
N THR A 235 -16.49 7.80 -1.24
CA THR A 235 -15.50 7.62 -0.17
C THR A 235 -14.22 7.01 -0.71
N VAL A 236 -13.09 7.66 -0.50
CA VAL A 236 -11.76 7.05 -0.67
C VAL A 236 -11.25 6.62 0.70
N LEU A 237 -10.96 5.33 0.83
CA LEU A 237 -10.52 4.70 2.07
C LEU A 237 -9.02 4.42 2.00
N PHE A 238 -8.30 4.75 3.05
CA PHE A 238 -6.92 4.32 3.29
C PHE A 238 -6.88 3.38 4.48
N PHE A 239 -5.94 2.44 4.49
CA PHE A 239 -5.85 1.39 5.52
C PHE A 239 -4.42 1.24 6.00
N GLY A 240 -4.26 0.98 7.30
CA GLY A 240 -2.93 0.84 7.89
C GLY A 240 -2.94 0.59 9.39
N LYS A 241 -1.75 0.70 9.97
CA LYS A 241 -1.54 0.82 11.42
C LYS A 241 -1.50 2.30 11.81
N HIS A 242 -2.09 2.62 12.95
CA HIS A 242 -2.02 3.94 13.57
C HIS A 242 -1.50 3.86 15.01
N GLY A 243 -0.55 4.73 15.35
CA GLY A 243 -0.07 4.93 16.72
C GLY A 243 -0.86 6.02 17.43
N THR A 244 -1.41 5.71 18.59
CA THR A 244 -2.28 6.62 19.36
C THR A 244 -1.56 7.33 20.50
N GLY A 245 -0.34 6.91 20.83
CA GLY A 245 0.52 7.55 21.82
C GLY A 245 1.26 8.76 21.28
N ASN A 246 1.97 9.44 22.19
CA ASN A 246 2.89 10.52 21.84
C ASN A 246 4.09 9.98 21.06
N TYR A 247 4.66 10.82 20.21
CA TYR A 247 5.89 10.48 19.50
C TYR A 247 7.04 10.23 20.47
N CYS A 248 7.78 9.15 20.22
CA CYS A 248 9.05 8.87 20.85
C CYS A 248 10.04 8.32 19.83
N TYR A 249 11.31 8.67 19.95
CA TYR A 249 12.40 8.08 19.18
C TYR A 249 13.45 7.50 20.11
N GLY A 250 13.75 6.22 19.96
CA GLY A 250 14.63 5.51 20.88
C GLY A 250 14.46 4.01 20.77
N THR A 251 15.04 3.28 21.72
CA THR A 251 14.76 1.84 21.84
C THR A 251 13.39 1.64 22.51
N GLY A 252 12.55 0.79 21.92
CA GLY A 252 11.27 0.40 22.50
C GLY A 252 11.37 -0.65 23.62
N GLY A 253 10.27 -1.34 23.91
CA GLY A 253 10.13 -2.29 25.00
C GLY A 253 9.62 -1.66 26.31
N THR A 254 9.36 -2.50 27.32
CA THR A 254 8.89 -2.03 28.65
C THR A 254 9.95 -1.26 29.44
N SER A 255 11.21 -1.36 29.03
CA SER A 255 12.38 -0.79 29.70
C SER A 255 13.26 0.04 28.76
N GLY A 256 12.76 0.36 27.56
CA GLY A 256 13.46 1.19 26.57
C GLY A 256 13.33 2.69 26.86
N ASP A 257 13.97 3.51 26.03
CA ASP A 257 13.80 4.98 26.03
C ASP A 257 12.34 5.36 25.73
N CYS A 258 11.72 4.55 24.86
CA CYS A 258 10.32 4.62 24.50
C CYS A 258 9.59 3.44 25.16
N TYR A 259 8.52 3.73 25.92
CA TYR A 259 7.64 2.68 26.40
C TYR A 259 6.82 2.12 25.24
N ASP A 260 7.27 1.00 24.68
CA ASP A 260 6.59 0.28 23.59
C ASP A 260 6.69 -1.23 23.80
N PRO A 261 5.77 -1.86 24.55
CA PRO A 261 5.81 -3.30 24.79
C PRO A 261 5.62 -4.15 23.52
N ASP A 262 5.14 -3.57 22.41
CA ASP A 262 4.85 -4.30 21.16
C ASP A 262 6.07 -4.31 20.21
N ASP A 263 7.00 -3.38 20.36
CA ASP A 263 8.21 -3.26 19.53
C ASP A 263 9.44 -2.93 20.39
N ASN A 264 10.44 -3.81 20.40
CA ASN A 264 11.71 -3.61 21.13
C ASN A 264 12.84 -3.03 20.27
N SER A 265 12.58 -2.78 18.98
CA SER A 265 13.57 -2.23 18.06
C SER A 265 13.86 -0.77 18.38
N LYS A 266 14.92 -0.24 17.79
CA LYS A 266 15.22 1.19 17.86
C LYS A 266 14.56 1.88 16.67
N GLY A 267 13.73 2.88 16.93
CA GLY A 267 13.03 3.58 15.87
C GLY A 267 12.08 4.65 16.37
N ILE A 268 11.08 4.94 15.53
CA ILE A 268 9.95 5.82 15.86
C ILE A 268 8.88 4.95 16.53
N HIS A 269 8.37 5.41 17.67
CA HIS A 269 7.34 4.75 18.45
C HIS A 269 6.19 5.71 18.77
N SER A 270 4.98 5.17 18.86
CA SER A 270 3.79 5.87 19.33
C SER A 270 2.73 4.90 19.87
N TYR A 271 3.21 3.93 20.65
CA TYR A 271 2.37 2.97 21.37
C TYR A 271 1.31 3.66 22.25
N PRO A 272 0.06 3.18 22.29
CA PRO A 272 -0.43 1.93 21.71
C PRO A 272 -0.88 2.05 20.25
N TYR A 273 -0.91 0.91 19.55
CA TYR A 273 -1.26 0.82 18.13
C TYR A 273 -2.65 0.20 17.89
N ARG A 274 -3.26 0.56 16.76
CA ARG A 274 -4.47 -0.07 16.23
C ARG A 274 -4.43 -0.14 14.71
N SER A 275 -5.24 -1.02 14.12
CA SER A 275 -5.61 -0.83 12.71
C SER A 275 -6.42 0.47 12.58
N GLN A 276 -6.25 1.13 11.44
CA GLN A 276 -6.99 2.35 11.14
C GLN A 276 -7.43 2.39 9.68
N VAL A 277 -8.63 2.90 9.50
CA VAL A 277 -9.18 3.34 8.23
C VAL A 277 -9.31 4.86 8.27
N TRP A 278 -8.84 5.53 7.22
CA TRP A 278 -9.07 6.96 6.99
C TRP A 278 -10.01 7.12 5.80
N ALA A 279 -11.14 7.81 5.99
CA ALA A 279 -12.12 8.04 4.94
C ALA A 279 -12.15 9.51 4.50
N TYR A 280 -11.96 9.71 3.20
CA TYR A 280 -11.96 11.00 2.54
C TYR A 280 -13.14 11.12 1.59
N ASP A 281 -13.72 12.32 1.46
CA ASP A 281 -14.77 12.60 0.48
C ASP A 281 -14.12 12.84 -0.89
N ALA A 282 -14.52 12.06 -1.89
CA ALA A 282 -14.03 12.16 -3.26
C ALA A 282 -14.24 13.56 -3.86
N ASN A 283 -15.28 14.29 -3.44
CA ASN A 283 -15.53 15.65 -3.90
C ASN A 283 -14.45 16.62 -3.41
N ASP A 284 -13.88 16.39 -2.22
CA ASP A 284 -12.78 17.23 -1.72
C ASP A 284 -11.49 16.98 -2.51
N LEU A 285 -11.23 15.74 -2.90
CA LEU A 285 -10.09 15.40 -3.79
C LEU A 285 -10.28 16.03 -5.18
N ILE A 286 -11.52 16.05 -5.70
CA ILE A 286 -11.85 16.74 -6.95
C ILE A 286 -11.69 18.26 -6.81
N ALA A 287 -12.00 18.83 -5.64
CA ALA A 287 -11.76 20.25 -5.37
C ALA A 287 -10.25 20.59 -5.47
N VAL A 288 -9.37 19.70 -5.03
CA VAL A 288 -7.91 19.84 -5.22
C VAL A 288 -7.55 19.81 -6.71
N LYS A 289 -8.04 18.80 -7.45
CA LYS A 289 -7.83 18.69 -8.90
C LYS A 289 -8.23 19.98 -9.64
N ASN A 290 -9.34 20.58 -9.22
CA ASN A 290 -9.90 21.79 -9.82
C ASN A 290 -9.27 23.10 -9.30
N GLY A 291 -8.25 23.03 -8.44
CA GLY A 291 -7.55 24.19 -7.90
C GLY A 291 -8.35 24.99 -6.86
N LEU A 292 -9.39 24.40 -6.28
CA LEU A 292 -10.25 25.01 -5.26
C LEU A 292 -9.74 24.76 -3.83
N LYS A 293 -8.88 23.75 -3.66
CA LYS A 293 -8.20 23.39 -2.41
C LYS A 293 -6.75 23.04 -2.70
N GLN A 294 -5.87 23.27 -1.74
CA GLN A 294 -4.54 22.66 -1.71
C GLN A 294 -4.65 21.19 -1.30
N SER A 295 -3.72 20.35 -1.74
CA SER A 295 -3.75 18.91 -1.47
C SER A 295 -3.75 18.56 0.03
N TYR A 296 -3.18 19.44 0.86
CA TYR A 296 -3.04 19.29 2.31
C TYR A 296 -4.14 19.96 3.12
N GLU A 297 -5.09 20.65 2.48
CA GLU A 297 -6.28 21.22 3.15
C GLU A 297 -7.41 20.20 3.30
N VAL A 298 -7.31 19.07 2.60
CA VAL A 298 -8.28 17.98 2.70
C VAL A 298 -8.06 17.24 4.02
N MET A 299 -9.14 17.01 4.78
CA MET A 299 -9.14 16.20 6.00
C MET A 299 -9.98 14.94 5.79
N PRO A 300 -9.65 13.81 6.44
CA PRO A 300 -10.56 12.68 6.48
C PRO A 300 -11.83 13.10 7.23
N TYR A 301 -13.01 12.79 6.68
CA TYR A 301 -14.28 13.08 7.35
C TYR A 301 -14.58 12.06 8.47
N ALA A 302 -13.95 10.89 8.41
CA ALA A 302 -14.04 9.86 9.45
C ALA A 302 -12.74 9.05 9.53
N VAL A 303 -12.44 8.59 10.75
CA VAL A 303 -11.42 7.58 11.02
C VAL A 303 -12.00 6.52 11.94
N TRP A 304 -11.67 5.25 11.75
CA TRP A 304 -12.12 4.17 12.63
C TRP A 304 -11.14 3.00 12.65
N GLN A 305 -11.29 2.17 13.68
CA GLN A 305 -10.57 0.90 13.83
C GLN A 305 -11.37 -0.25 13.21
N LEU A 306 -10.69 -1.23 12.62
CA LEU A 306 -11.34 -2.47 12.21
C LEU A 306 -11.68 -3.34 13.43
N ASP A 307 -12.79 -4.06 13.35
CA ASP A 307 -13.51 -4.79 14.39
C ASP A 307 -12.76 -5.99 15.02
N ALA A 308 -11.51 -6.23 14.64
CA ALA A 308 -10.68 -7.31 15.17
C ALA A 308 -9.39 -6.75 15.82
N PRO A 309 -8.66 -7.56 16.63
CA PRO A 309 -7.32 -7.22 17.14
C PRO A 309 -6.26 -7.25 16.02
N VAL A 310 -6.60 -6.68 14.88
CA VAL A 310 -5.70 -6.41 13.77
C VAL A 310 -5.04 -5.08 14.11
N VAL A 311 -3.72 -5.12 14.21
CA VAL A 311 -2.91 -3.91 14.36
C VAL A 311 -2.24 -3.62 13.04
N ASP A 312 -1.46 -4.57 12.53
CA ASP A 312 -0.74 -4.42 11.27
C ASP A 312 -1.57 -4.88 10.07
N ILE A 313 -1.69 -3.97 9.09
CA ILE A 313 -2.23 -4.22 7.76
C ILE A 313 -1.09 -4.10 6.75
N GLN A 314 -1.04 -4.98 5.75
CA GLN A 314 0.01 -4.96 4.70
C GLN A 314 -0.49 -4.59 3.32
N GLY A 315 -1.80 -4.53 3.13
CA GLY A 315 -2.40 -4.33 1.84
C GLY A 315 -3.89 -4.58 1.89
N VAL A 316 -4.58 -4.00 0.91
CA VAL A 316 -6.01 -4.19 0.73
C VAL A 316 -6.28 -4.39 -0.76
N ALA A 317 -7.10 -5.38 -1.08
CA ALA A 317 -7.66 -5.56 -2.41
C ALA A 317 -9.19 -5.41 -2.35
N TYR A 318 -9.80 -5.02 -3.47
CA TYR A 318 -11.22 -4.76 -3.55
C TYR A 318 -11.83 -5.41 -4.78
N ASP A 319 -12.90 -6.15 -4.57
CA ASP A 319 -13.77 -6.65 -5.63
C ASP A 319 -15.02 -5.74 -5.75
N PRO A 320 -15.10 -4.89 -6.79
CA PRO A 320 -16.25 -4.01 -6.98
C PRO A 320 -17.54 -4.74 -7.35
N ALA A 321 -17.45 -5.96 -7.91
CA ALA A 321 -18.62 -6.71 -8.34
C ALA A 321 -19.40 -7.29 -7.15
N THR A 322 -18.68 -7.70 -6.10
CA THR A 322 -19.28 -8.22 -4.87
C THR A 322 -19.18 -7.27 -3.68
N GLN A 323 -18.60 -6.08 -3.87
CA GLN A 323 -18.38 -5.06 -2.83
C GLN A 323 -17.57 -5.63 -1.66
N ARG A 324 -16.58 -6.48 -1.94
CA ARG A 324 -15.75 -7.14 -0.92
C ARG A 324 -14.36 -6.53 -0.82
N LEU A 325 -13.97 -6.22 0.41
CA LEU A 325 -12.60 -5.86 0.78
C LEU A 325 -11.88 -7.11 1.28
N TYR A 326 -10.66 -7.31 0.81
CA TYR A 326 -9.72 -8.30 1.30
C TYR A 326 -8.58 -7.54 1.99
N VAL A 327 -8.46 -7.67 3.31
CA VAL A 327 -7.48 -6.94 4.12
C VAL A 327 -6.48 -7.94 4.70
N SER A 328 -5.19 -7.74 4.45
CA SER A 328 -4.15 -8.62 4.99
C SER A 328 -3.78 -8.23 6.42
N GLN A 329 -4.06 -9.12 7.37
CA GLN A 329 -3.58 -9.05 8.74
C GLN A 329 -2.23 -9.78 8.86
N VAL A 330 -1.24 -9.11 9.45
CA VAL A 330 0.07 -9.71 9.76
C VAL A 330 0.02 -10.51 11.06
N TYR A 331 0.91 -11.49 11.21
CA TYR A 331 1.14 -12.21 12.46
C TYR A 331 -0.08 -12.94 13.05
N ALA A 332 -1.03 -13.37 12.22
CA ALA A 332 -2.21 -14.06 12.70
C ALA A 332 -1.93 -15.52 13.12
N GLU A 333 -1.40 -16.34 12.21
CA GLU A 333 -1.25 -17.79 12.42
C GLU A 333 0.23 -18.19 12.43
N ASN A 334 0.90 -18.11 13.60
CA ASN A 334 2.33 -18.39 13.73
C ASN A 334 3.17 -17.64 12.68
N THR A 335 2.96 -16.33 12.56
CA THR A 335 3.55 -15.39 11.56
C THR A 335 2.98 -15.43 10.15
N ARG A 336 2.12 -16.40 9.80
CA ARG A 336 1.41 -16.37 8.51
C ARG A 336 0.32 -15.28 8.52
N PRO A 337 0.13 -14.57 7.40
CA PRO A 337 -0.92 -13.58 7.32
C PRO A 337 -2.30 -14.24 7.23
N LEU A 338 -3.31 -13.53 7.71
CA LEU A 338 -4.72 -13.87 7.54
C LEU A 338 -5.35 -12.82 6.63
N ILE A 339 -6.09 -13.24 5.60
CA ILE A 339 -6.89 -12.32 4.80
C ILE A 339 -8.28 -12.23 5.41
N ARG A 340 -8.60 -11.05 5.94
CA ARG A 340 -9.95 -10.74 6.43
C ARG A 340 -10.79 -10.23 5.29
N VAL A 341 -12.03 -10.69 5.24
CA VAL A 341 -12.98 -10.28 4.21
C VAL A 341 -14.08 -9.44 4.85
N TYR A 342 -14.25 -8.22 4.33
CA TYR A 342 -15.29 -7.30 4.78
C TYR A 342 -16.24 -7.01 3.63
N GLN A 343 -17.51 -6.80 3.96
CA GLN A 343 -18.52 -6.36 3.02
C GLN A 343 -18.66 -4.83 3.11
N VAL A 344 -18.48 -4.15 1.98
CA VAL A 344 -18.83 -2.73 1.85
C VAL A 344 -20.33 -2.63 1.62
N THR A 345 -20.98 -1.75 2.36
CA THR A 345 -22.39 -1.38 2.16
C THR A 345 -22.42 0.08 1.69
N PRO A 346 -22.67 0.33 0.39
CA PRO A 346 -22.66 1.67 -0.19
C PRO A 346 -23.71 2.64 0.36
#